data_AF-A0A957HRD5-F1
#
_entry.id   AF-A0A957HRD5-F1
#
_cell.length_a   1.000
_cell.length_b   1.000
_cell.length_c   1.000
_cell.angle_alpha   90.00
_cell.angle_beta   90.00
_cell.angle_gamma   90.00
#
_symmetry.space_group_name_H-M   'P 1'
#
loop_
_entity.id
_entity.type
_entity.pdbx_description
1 polymer ?
#
loop_
_entity_poly.entity_id
_entity_poly.type
_entity_poly.pdbx_seq_one_letter_code
_entity_poly.pdbx_strand_id
1 'polypeptide(L)'
;MNTNKTIIKMEDMKVKLSTLWIFVMFNMAFADIVGFMNPGALEDIMTGGVGFEITPGLLLVFSIALEIPIAMIFLSRTLKYGVNRWVNIIASVITILFVIGGGNTSLSYMFFAAIEVMCMLLIIRLAWTWR
;
A
#
# COMPACT_ATOMS: atom_id res chain seq x y z
N MET A 1 13.57 15.77 -30.16
CA MET A 1 12.54 14.96 -29.45
C MET A 1 11.37 15.89 -29.13
N ASN A 2 10.13 15.54 -29.48
CA ASN A 2 8.98 16.46 -29.40
C ASN A 2 8.49 16.61 -27.95
N THR A 3 8.54 17.82 -27.39
CA THR A 3 8.24 18.17 -25.99
C THR A 3 6.86 17.67 -25.55
N ASN A 4 5.86 17.70 -26.45
CA ASN A 4 4.50 17.22 -26.19
C ASN A 4 4.45 15.71 -25.90
N LYS A 5 5.27 14.90 -26.58
CA LYS A 5 5.30 13.44 -26.34
C LYS A 5 5.88 13.12 -24.97
N THR A 6 6.86 13.90 -24.51
CA THR A 6 7.46 13.73 -23.18
C THR A 6 6.46 14.09 -22.07
N ILE A 7 5.72 15.20 -22.23
CA ILE A 7 4.69 15.62 -21.27
C ILE A 7 3.60 14.56 -21.12
N ILE A 8 3.08 14.04 -22.25
CA ILE A 8 2.05 12.98 -22.24
C ILE A 8 2.56 11.73 -21.52
N LYS A 9 3.78 11.27 -21.85
CA LYS A 9 4.38 10.09 -21.21
C LYS A 9 4.57 10.25 -19.70
N MET A 10 4.93 11.45 -19.25
CA MET A 10 5.06 11.74 -17.82
C MET A 10 3.70 11.72 -17.12
N GLU A 11 2.67 12.32 -17.71
CA GLU A 11 1.33 12.32 -17.12
C GLU A 11 0.71 10.92 -17.09
N ASP A 12 0.90 10.12 -18.15
CA ASP A 12 0.50 8.72 -18.18
C ASP A 12 1.15 7.90 -17.05
N MET A 13 2.42 8.18 -16.74
CA MET A 13 3.09 7.49 -15.63
C MET A 13 2.53 7.88 -14.26
N LYS A 14 2.22 9.16 -14.06
CA LYS A 14 1.54 9.63 -12.85
C LYS A 14 0.18 8.96 -12.66
N VAL A 15 -0.60 8.84 -13.75
CA VAL A 15 -1.88 8.14 -13.76
C VAL A 15 -1.67 6.68 -13.35
N LYS A 16 -0.74 5.96 -13.99
CA LYS A 16 -0.47 4.55 -13.69
C LYS A 16 -0.07 4.32 -12.23
N LEU A 17 0.82 5.14 -11.69
CA LEU A 17 1.24 5.04 -10.29
C LEU A 17 0.06 5.26 -9.34
N SER A 18 -0.74 6.30 -9.58
CA SER A 18 -1.96 6.59 -8.82
C SER A 18 -2.96 5.43 -8.87
N THR A 19 -3.21 4.85 -10.06
CA THR A 19 -4.09 3.69 -10.24
C THR A 19 -3.57 2.46 -9.49
N LEU A 20 -2.26 2.22 -9.46
CA LEU A 20 -1.68 1.12 -8.70
C LEU A 20 -1.86 1.31 -7.19
N TRP A 21 -1.74 2.54 -6.68
CA TRP A 21 -2.03 2.83 -5.26
C TRP A 21 -3.50 2.63 -4.91
N ILE A 22 -4.42 2.99 -5.82
CA ILE A 22 -5.86 2.67 -5.65
C ILE A 22 -6.04 1.16 -5.56
N PHE A 23 -5.40 0.40 -6.45
CA PHE A 23 -5.47 -1.05 -6.44
C PHE A 23 -4.94 -1.65 -5.13
N VAL A 24 -3.77 -1.19 -4.66
CA VAL A 24 -3.19 -1.60 -3.36
C VAL A 24 -4.16 -1.28 -2.22
N MET A 25 -4.72 -0.08 -2.16
CA MET A 25 -5.67 0.31 -1.11
C MET A 25 -6.91 -0.57 -1.06
N PHE A 26 -7.49 -0.90 -2.22
CA PHE A 26 -8.61 -1.83 -2.25
C PHE A 26 -8.21 -3.22 -1.79
N ASN A 27 -7.03 -3.70 -2.20
CA ASN A 27 -6.55 -5.02 -1.78
C ASN A 27 -6.41 -5.09 -0.25
N MET A 28 -5.79 -4.09 0.36
CA MET A 28 -5.63 -3.98 1.81
C MET A 28 -6.98 -3.92 2.54
N ALA A 29 -7.91 -3.08 2.04
CA ALA A 29 -9.23 -2.98 2.64
C ALA A 29 -10.00 -4.31 2.60
N PHE A 30 -9.93 -5.05 1.48
CA PHE A 30 -10.54 -6.37 1.39
C PHE A 30 -9.80 -7.44 2.21
N ALA A 31 -8.47 -7.34 2.34
CA ALA A 31 -7.69 -8.21 3.21
C ALA A 31 -8.15 -8.08 4.67
N ASP A 32 -8.36 -6.86 5.15
CA ASP A 32 -8.87 -6.60 6.50
C ASP A 32 -10.30 -7.13 6.67
N ILE A 33 -11.21 -6.81 5.73
CA ILE A 33 -12.61 -7.27 5.78
C ILE A 33 -12.68 -8.81 5.83
N VAL A 34 -11.95 -9.50 4.96
CA VAL A 34 -11.92 -10.96 4.92
C VAL A 34 -11.20 -11.51 6.15
N GLY A 35 -10.17 -10.82 6.64
CA GLY A 35 -9.45 -11.17 7.87
C GLY A 35 -10.36 -11.25 9.08
N PHE A 36 -11.31 -10.31 9.23
CA PHE A 36 -12.31 -10.32 10.30
C PHE A 36 -13.33 -11.47 10.19
N MET A 37 -13.49 -12.06 9.00
CA MET A 37 -14.38 -13.21 8.79
C MET A 37 -13.74 -14.54 9.17
N ASN A 38 -12.43 -14.55 9.48
CA ASN A 38 -11.76 -15.78 9.94
C ASN A 38 -12.38 -16.25 11.27
N PRO A 39 -12.66 -17.55 11.43
CA PRO A 39 -13.17 -18.09 12.70
C PRO A 39 -12.27 -17.72 13.88
N GLY A 40 -12.86 -17.20 14.95
CA GLY A 40 -12.13 -16.79 16.17
C GLY A 40 -11.53 -15.38 16.13
N ALA A 41 -11.35 -14.75 14.95
CA ALA A 41 -10.63 -13.48 14.85
C ALA A 41 -11.27 -12.34 15.67
N LEU A 42 -12.60 -12.21 15.64
CA LEU A 42 -13.32 -11.19 16.42
C LEU A 42 -13.28 -11.49 17.93
N GLU A 43 -13.37 -12.76 18.30
CA GLU A 43 -13.29 -13.18 19.71
C GLU A 43 -11.89 -12.91 20.28
N ASP A 44 -10.84 -13.20 19.51
CA ASP A 44 -9.46 -12.89 19.87
C ASP A 44 -9.24 -11.38 20.05
N ILE A 45 -9.82 -10.55 19.18
CA ILE A 45 -9.77 -9.08 19.32
C ILE A 45 -10.47 -8.61 20.60
N MET A 46 -11.66 -9.15 20.89
CA MET A 46 -12.45 -8.76 22.07
C MET A 46 -11.84 -9.22 23.39
N THR A 47 -11.15 -10.36 23.39
CA THR A 47 -10.57 -10.98 24.59
C THR A 47 -9.08 -10.66 24.78
N GLY A 48 -8.46 -9.98 23.82
CA GLY A 48 -7.01 -9.67 23.84
C GLY A 48 -6.12 -10.83 23.42
N GLY A 49 -6.68 -11.85 22.76
CA GLY A 49 -5.98 -13.04 22.26
C GLY A 49 -5.06 -12.81 21.05
N VAL A 50 -4.98 -11.60 20.51
CA VAL A 50 -4.19 -11.26 19.31
C VAL A 50 -2.66 -11.25 19.52
N GLY A 51 -2.17 -11.63 20.70
CA GLY A 51 -0.74 -11.77 21.01
C GLY A 51 -0.01 -10.45 21.31
N PHE A 52 -0.71 -9.32 21.25
CA PHE A 52 -0.24 -7.99 21.67
C PHE A 52 -1.41 -7.16 22.20
N GLU A 53 -1.14 -6.18 23.05
CA GLU A 53 -2.19 -5.30 23.56
C GLU A 53 -2.64 -4.31 22.48
N ILE A 54 -3.95 -4.30 22.19
CA ILE A 54 -4.57 -3.30 21.33
C ILE A 54 -4.67 -1.99 22.12
N THR A 55 -3.64 -1.16 22.02
CA THR A 55 -3.61 0.17 22.64
C THR A 55 -4.04 1.27 21.67
N PRO A 56 -4.55 2.42 22.16
CA PRO A 56 -4.84 3.56 21.30
C PRO A 56 -3.63 4.03 20.48
N GLY A 57 -2.42 3.92 21.05
CA GLY A 57 -1.18 4.26 20.34
C GLY A 57 -0.89 3.32 19.18
N LEU A 58 -1.11 2.01 19.34
CA LEU A 58 -0.93 1.04 18.27
C LEU A 58 -1.93 1.26 17.13
N LEU A 59 -3.20 1.53 17.46
CA LEU A 59 -4.23 1.85 16.47
C LEU A 59 -3.88 3.12 15.67
N LEU A 60 -3.30 4.13 16.33
CA LEU A 60 -2.82 5.33 15.66
C LEU A 60 -1.68 5.01 14.68
N VAL A 61 -0.74 4.14 15.06
CA VAL A 61 0.36 3.71 14.17
C VAL A 61 -0.19 3.00 12.94
N PHE A 62 -1.15 2.08 13.09
CA PHE A 62 -1.80 1.42 11.96
C PHE A 62 -2.56 2.41 11.07
N SER A 63 -3.27 3.37 11.66
CA SER A 63 -3.98 4.41 10.92
C SER A 63 -3.01 5.28 10.09
N ILE A 64 -1.88 5.68 10.68
CA ILE A 64 -0.85 6.45 9.97
C ILE A 64 -0.22 5.63 8.83
N ALA A 65 0.02 4.33 9.06
CA ALA A 65 0.57 3.45 8.03
C ALA A 65 -0.37 3.30 6.84
N LEU A 66 -1.68 3.19 7.07
CA LEU A 66 -2.72 3.16 6.02
C LEU A 66 -2.88 4.48 5.29
N GLU A 67 -2.57 5.61 5.93
CA GLU A 67 -2.63 6.92 5.28
C GLU A 67 -1.55 7.06 4.18
N ILE A 68 -0.46 6.30 4.24
CA ILE A 68 0.59 6.31 3.20
C ILE A 68 0.01 5.93 1.83
N PRO A 69 -0.55 4.73 1.63
CA PRO A 69 -1.13 4.37 0.34
C PRO A 69 -2.31 5.26 -0.07
N ILE A 70 -3.12 5.77 0.87
CA ILE A 70 -4.19 6.75 0.59
C ILE A 70 -3.61 8.05 0.02
N ALA A 71 -2.64 8.65 0.71
CA ALA A 71 -2.00 9.89 0.28
C ALA A 71 -1.32 9.71 -1.08
N MET A 72 -0.71 8.55 -1.32
CA MET A 72 -0.02 8.25 -2.58
C MET A 72 -0.92 8.21 -3.81
N ILE A 73 -2.22 7.94 -3.65
CA ILE A 73 -3.20 8.06 -4.75
C ILE A 73 -3.17 9.49 -5.31
N PHE A 74 -3.19 10.48 -4.43
CA PHE A 74 -3.19 11.90 -4.82
C PHE A 74 -1.78 12.40 -5.15
N LEU A 75 -0.80 12.12 -4.30
CA LEU A 75 0.58 12.62 -4.44
C LEU A 75 1.23 12.12 -5.73
N SER A 76 0.90 10.91 -6.19
CA SER A 76 1.38 10.40 -7.48
C SER A 76 0.99 11.26 -8.67
N ARG A 77 -0.10 12.04 -8.57
CA ARG A 77 -0.56 12.96 -9.62
C ARG A 77 0.04 14.35 -9.48
N THR A 78 0.15 14.84 -8.26
CA THR A 78 0.51 16.25 -8.00
C THR A 78 2.01 16.49 -7.90
N LEU A 79 2.79 15.52 -7.41
CA LEU A 79 4.23 15.71 -7.22
C LEU A 79 4.98 15.89 -8.55
N LYS A 80 6.03 16.70 -8.50
CA LYS A 80 7.00 16.85 -9.60
C LYS A 80 7.77 15.55 -9.76
N TYR A 81 8.11 15.22 -11.01
CA TYR A 81 8.75 13.96 -11.40
C TYR A 81 9.86 13.47 -10.44
N GLY A 82 10.87 14.32 -10.15
CA GLY A 82 12.01 13.91 -9.32
C GLY A 82 11.63 13.52 -7.90
N VAL A 83 10.71 14.26 -7.28
CA VAL A 83 10.20 13.95 -5.92
C VAL A 83 9.27 12.74 -5.96
N ASN A 84 8.37 12.71 -6.94
CA ASN A 84 7.36 11.67 -7.10
C ASN A 84 7.99 10.27 -7.22
N ARG A 85 9.10 10.16 -7.95
CA ARG A 85 9.87 8.94 -8.09
C ARG A 85 10.34 8.39 -6.72
N TRP A 86 11.01 9.21 -5.92
CA TRP A 86 11.55 8.76 -4.64
C TRP A 86 10.46 8.51 -3.60
N VAL A 87 9.45 9.37 -3.55
CA VAL A 87 8.32 9.20 -2.62
C VAL A 87 7.56 7.91 -2.91
N ASN A 88 7.31 7.56 -4.18
CA ASN A 88 6.71 6.26 -4.53
C ASN A 88 7.55 5.07 -4.04
N ILE A 89 8.86 5.10 -4.24
CA ILE A 89 9.74 4.00 -3.84
C ILE A 89 9.74 3.85 -2.31
N ILE A 90 9.92 4.95 -1.57
CA ILE A 90 9.96 4.93 -0.10
C ILE A 90 8.61 4.48 0.46
N ALA A 91 7.51 5.03 -0.04
CA ALA A 91 6.16 4.64 0.36
C ALA A 91 5.92 3.14 0.13
N SER A 92 6.26 2.62 -1.06
CA SER A 92 6.12 1.20 -1.35
C SER A 92 6.96 0.32 -0.42
N VAL A 93 8.20 0.70 -0.09
CA VAL A 93 9.02 -0.07 0.86
C VAL A 93 8.39 -0.08 2.25
N ILE A 94 7.92 1.07 2.74
CA ILE A 94 7.27 1.16 4.06
C ILE A 94 6.00 0.32 4.09
N THR A 95 5.16 0.40 3.04
CA THR A 95 3.93 -0.38 2.96
C THR A 95 4.22 -1.89 2.82
N ILE A 96 5.28 -2.31 2.11
CA ILE A 96 5.72 -3.72 2.08
C ILE A 96 6.07 -4.20 3.50
N LEU A 97 6.86 -3.41 4.25
CA LEU A 97 7.24 -3.78 5.61
C LEU A 97 6.02 -3.85 6.54
N PHE A 98 5.05 -2.94 6.37
CA PHE A 98 3.80 -2.95 7.11
C PHE A 98 2.96 -4.20 6.80
N VAL A 99 2.77 -4.52 5.51
CA VAL A 99 2.04 -5.70 5.07
C VAL A 99 2.71 -6.97 5.59
N ILE A 100 4.02 -7.15 5.43
CA ILE A 100 4.72 -8.35 5.92
C ILE A 100 4.74 -8.41 7.46
N GLY A 101 4.85 -7.26 8.13
CA GLY A 101 4.88 -7.15 9.58
C GLY A 101 3.59 -7.58 10.27
N GLY A 102 2.45 -7.60 9.56
CA GLY A 102 1.18 -8.10 10.09
C GLY A 102 1.20 -9.60 10.45
N GLY A 103 2.12 -10.38 9.89
CA GLY A 103 2.49 -11.72 10.41
C GLY A 103 1.39 -12.78 10.43
N ASN A 104 0.24 -12.54 9.81
CA ASN A 104 -0.88 -13.48 9.79
C ASN A 104 -0.59 -14.63 8.83
N THR A 105 -0.78 -15.87 9.26
CA THR A 105 -0.48 -17.07 8.44
C THR A 105 -1.71 -17.66 7.75
N SER A 106 -2.86 -16.99 7.82
CA SER A 106 -4.06 -17.42 7.11
C SER A 106 -3.85 -17.37 5.60
N LEU A 107 -4.46 -18.33 4.90
CA LEU A 107 -4.28 -18.48 3.46
C LEU A 107 -4.82 -17.29 2.67
N SER A 108 -5.93 -16.70 3.13
CA SER A 108 -6.50 -15.47 2.58
C SER A 108 -5.52 -14.31 2.72
N TYR A 109 -4.96 -14.10 3.91
CA TYR A 109 -3.99 -13.03 4.14
C TYR A 109 -2.72 -13.21 3.29
N MET A 110 -2.14 -14.42 3.24
CA MET A 110 -0.96 -14.68 2.40
C MET A 110 -1.22 -14.38 0.92
N PHE A 111 -2.43 -14.65 0.43
CA PHE A 111 -2.83 -14.33 -0.93
C PHE A 111 -2.91 -12.83 -1.18
N PHE A 112 -3.60 -12.07 -0.31
CA PHE A 112 -3.66 -10.61 -0.42
C PHE A 112 -2.27 -9.98 -0.29
N ALA A 113 -1.50 -10.35 0.74
CA ALA A 113 -0.14 -9.87 0.97
C ALA A 113 0.79 -10.13 -0.22
N ALA A 114 0.69 -11.29 -0.87
CA ALA A 114 1.47 -11.58 -2.08
C ALA A 114 1.12 -10.63 -3.23
N ILE A 115 -0.17 -10.37 -3.47
CA ILE A 115 -0.65 -9.45 -4.51
C ILE A 115 -0.21 -8.02 -4.20
N GLU A 116 -0.38 -7.56 -2.96
CA GLU A 116 0.05 -6.25 -2.49
C GLU A 116 1.56 -6.04 -2.71
N VAL A 117 2.38 -7.01 -2.29
CA VAL A 117 3.83 -6.96 -2.47
C VAL A 117 4.19 -6.93 -3.95
N MET A 118 3.56 -7.75 -4.80
CA MET A 118 3.79 -7.71 -6.25
C MET A 118 3.44 -6.34 -6.85
N CYS A 119 2.32 -5.72 -6.43
CA CYS A 119 1.93 -4.39 -6.86
C CYS A 119 2.92 -3.31 -6.39
N MET A 120 3.40 -3.38 -5.16
CA MET A 120 4.39 -2.44 -4.63
C MET A 120 5.74 -2.59 -5.33
N LEU A 121 6.18 -3.81 -5.65
CA LEU A 121 7.36 -4.05 -6.49
C LEU A 121 7.18 -3.48 -7.90
N LEU A 122 5.99 -3.57 -8.46
CA LEU A 122 5.67 -2.94 -9.75
C LEU A 122 5.72 -1.42 -9.67
N ILE A 123 5.18 -0.80 -8.61
CA ILE A 123 5.29 0.64 -8.35
C ILE A 123 6.76 1.07 -8.28
N ILE A 124 7.58 0.35 -7.50
CA ILE A 124 9.03 0.60 -7.38
C ILE A 124 9.70 0.52 -8.75
N ARG A 125 9.44 -0.53 -9.53
CA ARG A 125 10.02 -0.72 -10.86
C ARG A 125 9.61 0.39 -11.81
N LEU A 126 8.33 0.78 -11.83
CA LEU A 126 7.83 1.85 -12.67
C LEU A 126 8.42 3.20 -12.27
N ALA A 127 8.48 3.52 -10.98
CA ALA A 127 9.10 4.74 -10.48
C ALA A 127 10.61 4.78 -10.80
N TRP A 128 11.32 3.65 -10.68
CA TRP A 128 12.75 3.57 -10.98
C TRP A 128 13.08 3.70 -12.47
N THR A 129 12.26 3.11 -13.33
CA THR A 129 12.45 3.15 -14.79
C THR A 129 11.88 4.41 -15.43
N TRP A 130 11.11 5.21 -14.68
CA TRP A 130 10.65 6.52 -15.10
C TRP A 130 11.87 7.42 -15.35
N ARG A 131 12.02 7.86 -16.61
CA ARG A 131 13.05 8.77 -17.11
C ARG A 131 12.40 10.04 -17.62
#